data_AF-A0A965PS82-F1
#
_entry.id   AF-A0A965PS82-F1
#
_cell.length_a   1.000
_cell.length_b   1.000
_cell.length_c   1.000
_cell.angle_alpha   90.00
_cell.angle_beta   90.00
_cell.angle_gamma   90.00
#
_symmetry.space_group_name_H-M   'P 1'
#
loop_
_entity.id
_entity.type
_entity.pdbx_description
1 polymer ?
#
loop_
_entity_poly.entity_id
_entity_poly.type
_entity_poly.pdbx_seq_one_letter_code
_entity_poly.pdbx_strand_id
1 'polypeptide(L)'
;MKLRPYQQRVVDSVIAELENSKSTLVVLPTGGGKTVCFAHLVGHFMKQGRVMVIAHREELIRQAASKIEQIVGYRPAIEMADEWADEEGFNRPKVVVASVQTLVTGRVNRFNPEDFALVITDEAHHCIAQSYRKVYDHILRGKTKHLGVTATPDRADEQALGQVFQTVAFDYELPQIIDDGWLVPIRQKLVMVEGLDYSKVKTTAGDLNQGDVAKAQANEQILHEMIAPIIDIAGTKKTIVFATPGSKKTEDGEDDFHIAQRMTEILNRHRPNAARRVSQDTPKVERRQMLQDFAAGRFQFLVNVGVL
;
A
#
# COMPACT_ATOMS: atom_id res chain seq x y z
N MET A 1 -5.67 5.08 21.77
CA MET A 1 -6.44 3.92 21.26
C MET A 1 -5.98 2.67 22.00
N LYS A 2 -6.86 1.74 22.39
CA LYS A 2 -6.46 0.49 23.07
C LYS A 2 -6.16 -0.59 22.03
N LEU A 3 -5.05 -1.30 22.19
CA LEU A 3 -4.66 -2.41 21.30
C LEU A 3 -5.58 -3.62 21.49
N ARG A 4 -5.84 -4.34 20.39
CA ARG A 4 -6.42 -5.69 20.44
C ARG A 4 -5.40 -6.68 21.01
N PRO A 5 -5.82 -7.83 21.57
CA PRO A 5 -4.89 -8.81 22.15
C PRO A 5 -3.75 -9.24 21.22
N TYR A 6 -4.03 -9.55 19.95
CA TYR A 6 -2.96 -9.91 19.00
C TYR A 6 -2.04 -8.73 18.67
N GLN A 7 -2.56 -7.50 18.62
CA GLN A 7 -1.74 -6.31 18.37
C GLN A 7 -0.82 -6.02 19.55
N GLN A 8 -1.27 -6.29 20.77
CA GLN A 8 -0.42 -6.23 21.96
C GLN A 8 0.71 -7.26 21.86
N ARG A 9 0.41 -8.51 21.48
CA ARG A 9 1.43 -9.53 21.21
C ARG A 9 2.44 -9.08 20.15
N VAL A 10 1.99 -8.46 19.06
CA VAL A 10 2.90 -7.90 18.03
C VAL A 10 3.86 -6.88 18.63
N VAL A 11 3.34 -5.92 19.42
CA VAL A 11 4.17 -4.88 20.05
C VAL A 11 5.16 -5.49 21.03
N ASP A 12 4.72 -6.40 21.89
CA ASP A 12 5.55 -7.05 22.90
C ASP A 12 6.65 -7.89 22.25
N SER A 13 6.31 -8.68 21.22
CA SER A 13 7.28 -9.47 20.44
C SER A 13 8.34 -8.60 19.78
N VAL A 14 7.95 -7.47 19.16
CA VAL A 14 8.93 -6.56 18.54
C VAL A 14 9.87 -5.96 19.57
N ILE A 15 9.35 -5.52 20.73
CA ILE A 15 10.19 -4.95 21.79
C ILE A 15 11.20 -5.99 22.27
N ALA A 16 10.74 -7.19 22.61
CA ALA A 16 11.61 -8.28 23.09
C ALA A 16 12.67 -8.69 22.05
N GLU A 17 12.27 -8.78 20.78
CA GLU A 17 13.17 -9.18 19.71
C GLU A 17 14.25 -8.12 19.46
N LEU A 18 13.89 -6.83 19.50
CA LEU A 18 14.84 -5.73 19.30
C LEU A 18 15.78 -5.51 20.49
N GLU A 19 15.58 -6.16 21.64
CA GLU A 19 16.58 -6.20 22.71
C GLU A 19 17.83 -6.98 22.25
N ASN A 20 17.63 -8.08 21.52
CA ASN A 20 18.69 -9.01 21.13
C ASN A 20 19.12 -8.88 19.65
N SER A 21 18.24 -8.34 18.81
CA SER A 21 18.46 -8.19 17.37
C SER A 21 18.55 -6.71 16.98
N LYS A 22 19.28 -6.40 15.90
CA LYS A 22 19.35 -5.05 15.31
C LYS A 22 18.19 -4.76 14.37
N SER A 23 17.67 -5.78 13.71
CA SER A 23 16.56 -5.66 12.78
C SER A 23 15.57 -6.81 12.92
N THR A 24 14.28 -6.51 12.80
CA THR A 24 13.23 -7.52 12.81
C THR A 24 12.08 -7.16 11.88
N LEU A 25 11.28 -8.16 11.49
CA LEU A 25 10.13 -8.02 10.61
C LEU A 25 8.83 -8.35 11.34
N VAL A 26 7.76 -7.64 10.99
CA VAL A 26 6.38 -8.01 11.30
C VAL A 26 5.60 -8.20 10.01
N VAL A 27 4.97 -9.37 9.89
CA VAL A 27 4.06 -9.70 8.80
C VAL A 27 2.63 -9.63 9.33
N LEU A 28 1.86 -8.67 8.82
CA LEU A 28 0.46 -8.46 9.17
C LEU A 28 -0.37 -8.12 7.92
N PRO A 29 -1.46 -8.85 7.64
CA PRO A 29 -2.32 -8.60 6.50
C PRO A 29 -2.89 -7.19 6.47
N THR A 30 -3.23 -6.72 5.27
CA THR A 30 -3.95 -5.45 5.13
C THR A 30 -5.26 -5.51 5.92
N GLY A 31 -5.55 -4.45 6.68
CA GLY A 31 -6.65 -4.43 7.66
C GLY A 31 -6.31 -5.02 9.03
N GLY A 32 -5.19 -5.74 9.17
CA GLY A 32 -4.71 -6.29 10.46
C GLY A 32 -4.20 -5.24 11.45
N GLY A 33 -4.10 -3.98 11.04
CA GLY A 33 -3.74 -2.87 11.92
C GLY A 33 -2.23 -2.61 12.06
N LYS A 34 -1.43 -2.90 11.03
CA LYS A 34 0.00 -2.56 10.93
C LYS A 34 0.33 -1.17 11.49
N THR A 35 -0.34 -0.15 10.97
CA THR A 35 -0.14 1.26 11.36
C THR A 35 -0.46 1.53 12.83
N VAL A 36 -1.43 0.80 13.41
CA VAL A 36 -1.74 0.91 14.84
C VAL A 36 -0.59 0.31 15.65
N CYS A 37 -0.14 -0.90 15.32
CA CYS A 37 0.96 -1.56 16.03
C CYS A 37 2.24 -0.72 16.01
N PHE A 38 2.67 -0.26 14.82
CA PHE A 38 3.91 0.50 14.74
C PHE A 38 3.79 1.90 15.35
N ALA A 39 2.62 2.54 15.36
CA ALA A 39 2.42 3.81 16.07
C ALA A 39 2.58 3.66 17.59
N HIS A 40 2.16 2.52 18.17
CA HIS A 40 2.45 2.21 19.57
C HIS A 40 3.95 1.98 19.81
N LEU A 41 4.65 1.34 18.87
CA LEU A 41 6.11 1.18 18.92
C LEU A 41 6.83 2.53 18.80
N VAL A 42 6.36 3.46 17.95
CA VAL A 42 6.85 4.85 17.90
C VAL A 42 6.76 5.48 19.30
N GLY A 43 5.61 5.38 19.97
CA GLY A 43 5.42 5.90 21.32
C GLY A 43 6.35 5.27 22.38
N HIS A 44 6.73 4.01 22.21
CA HIS A 44 7.71 3.33 23.06
C HIS A 44 9.14 3.84 22.80
N PHE A 45 9.60 3.78 21.55
CA PHE A 45 10.98 4.06 21.17
C PHE A 45 11.32 5.56 21.15
N MET A 46 10.32 6.45 21.00
CA MET A 46 10.57 7.90 21.06
C MET A 46 11.05 8.42 22.44
N LYS A 47 10.98 7.56 23.46
CA LYS A 47 11.53 7.82 24.80
C LYS A 47 13.04 7.55 24.86
N GLN A 48 13.58 6.78 23.92
CA GLN A 48 14.98 6.34 23.86
C GLN A 48 15.79 7.13 22.82
N GLY A 49 15.12 7.78 21.87
CA GLY A 49 15.72 8.57 20.80
C GLY A 49 14.66 9.01 19.79
N ARG A 50 15.07 9.56 18.65
CA ARG A 50 14.18 9.88 17.54
C ARG A 50 13.70 8.60 16.85
N VAL A 51 12.53 8.68 16.22
CA VAL A 51 11.97 7.58 15.42
C VAL A 51 11.72 8.08 14.01
N MET A 52 12.15 7.30 13.00
CA MET A 52 11.84 7.56 11.60
C MET A 52 10.89 6.49 11.08
N VAL A 53 9.83 6.90 10.38
CA VAL A 53 8.95 6.00 9.63
C VAL A 53 9.12 6.30 8.15
N ILE A 54 9.48 5.30 7.36
CA ILE A 54 9.74 5.40 5.93
C ILE A 54 8.61 4.71 5.18
N ALA A 55 8.04 5.40 4.19
CA ALA A 55 7.05 4.83 3.27
C ALA A 55 7.29 5.34 1.84
N HIS A 56 6.68 4.69 0.85
CA HIS A 56 6.88 5.00 -0.57
C HIS A 56 5.75 5.81 -1.22
N ARG A 57 4.57 5.90 -0.60
CA ARG A 57 3.42 6.66 -1.11
C ARG A 57 3.06 7.81 -0.18
N GLU A 58 2.75 8.97 -0.76
CA GLU A 58 2.26 10.15 -0.03
C GLU A 58 1.04 9.81 0.86
N GLU A 59 0.10 9.03 0.33
CA GLU A 59 -1.08 8.55 1.07
C GLU A 59 -0.69 7.82 2.37
N LEU A 60 0.26 6.87 2.28
CA LEU A 60 0.73 6.09 3.42
C LEU A 60 1.47 6.97 4.44
N ILE A 61 2.28 7.93 3.97
CA ILE A 61 2.97 8.91 4.83
C ILE A 61 1.96 9.71 5.66
N ARG A 62 0.95 10.30 5.01
CA ARG A 62 -0.06 11.10 5.70
C ARG A 62 -0.92 10.26 6.64
N GLN A 63 -1.28 9.04 6.25
CA GLN A 63 -2.01 8.10 7.11
C GLN A 63 -1.19 7.69 8.33
N ALA A 64 0.10 7.37 8.16
CA ALA A 64 1.01 7.06 9.25
C ALA A 64 1.16 8.24 10.21
N ALA A 65 1.42 9.45 9.70
CA ALA A 65 1.56 10.66 10.51
C ALA A 65 0.29 10.93 11.34
N SER A 66 -0.88 10.88 10.72
CA SER A 66 -2.16 11.06 11.42
C SER A 66 -2.40 9.99 12.48
N LYS A 67 -2.07 8.72 12.19
CA LYS A 67 -2.25 7.62 13.14
C LYS A 67 -1.31 7.74 14.34
N ILE A 68 -0.06 8.12 14.10
CA ILE A 68 0.92 8.38 15.16
C ILE A 68 0.44 9.53 16.03
N GLU A 69 0.01 10.65 15.45
CA GLU A 69 -0.51 11.80 16.20
C GLU A 69 -1.68 11.40 17.12
N GLN A 70 -2.63 10.61 16.61
CA GLN A 70 -3.78 10.13 17.39
C GLN A 70 -3.40 9.21 18.57
N ILE A 71 -2.31 8.45 18.46
CA ILE A 71 -1.91 7.46 19.46
C ILE A 71 -0.91 8.05 20.46
N VAL A 72 0.04 8.82 19.96
CA VAL A 72 1.15 9.37 20.72
C VAL A 72 0.82 10.76 21.29
N GLY A 73 -0.14 11.48 20.70
CA GLY A 73 -0.45 12.87 21.08
C GLY A 73 0.62 13.87 20.64
N TYR A 74 1.53 13.44 19.76
CA TYR A 74 2.62 14.25 19.21
C TYR A 74 2.52 14.23 17.69
N ARG A 75 2.43 15.41 17.07
CA ARG A 75 2.36 15.54 15.62
C ARG A 75 3.75 15.24 15.01
N PRO A 76 3.90 14.18 14.21
CA PRO A 76 5.18 13.89 13.56
C PRO A 76 5.53 14.98 12.53
N ALA A 77 6.82 15.23 12.37
CA ALA A 77 7.29 16.03 11.25
C ALA A 77 7.27 15.19 9.96
N ILE A 78 6.99 15.82 8.82
CA ILE A 78 6.93 15.15 7.51
C ILE A 78 8.13 15.58 6.68
N GLU A 79 8.84 14.63 6.09
CA GLU A 79 9.93 14.85 5.14
C GLU A 79 9.54 14.28 3.76
N MET A 80 8.94 15.13 2.92
CA MET A 80 8.35 14.70 1.65
C MET A 80 8.16 15.90 0.71
N ALA A 81 8.64 15.78 -0.54
CA ALA A 81 8.55 16.84 -1.55
C ALA A 81 9.03 18.20 -0.98
N ASP A 82 8.17 19.22 -0.95
CA ASP A 82 8.53 20.55 -0.43
C ASP A 82 8.41 20.64 1.11
N GLU A 83 7.93 19.59 1.79
CA GLU A 83 7.86 19.51 3.26
C GLU A 83 9.23 19.06 3.82
N TRP A 84 9.71 19.77 4.84
CA TRP A 84 10.99 19.52 5.51
C TRP A 84 10.75 19.24 7.00
N ALA A 85 11.30 18.14 7.51
CA ALA A 85 11.05 17.75 8.91
C ALA A 85 11.88 18.56 9.92
N ASP A 86 12.94 19.20 9.46
CA ASP A 86 13.87 19.99 10.25
C ASP A 86 14.18 21.27 9.49
N GLU A 87 13.22 22.20 9.47
CA GLU A 87 13.47 23.54 8.93
C GLU A 87 14.55 24.21 9.80
N GLU A 88 15.67 24.56 9.16
CA GLU A 88 16.79 25.33 9.74
C GLU A 88 17.65 24.64 10.82
N GLY A 89 17.44 23.37 11.15
CA GLY A 89 18.31 22.62 12.09
C GLY A 89 18.04 22.89 13.58
N PHE A 90 17.10 23.79 13.88
CA PHE A 90 16.71 24.17 15.24
C PHE A 90 15.61 23.27 15.81
N ASN A 91 14.76 22.72 14.95
CA ASN A 91 13.62 21.94 15.37
C ASN A 91 13.94 20.45 15.15
N ARG A 92 14.39 19.76 16.21
CA ARG A 92 14.73 18.33 16.16
C ARG A 92 13.51 17.48 16.55
N PRO A 93 12.60 17.14 15.61
CA PRO A 93 11.39 16.39 15.96
C PRO A 93 11.74 15.00 16.48
N LYS A 94 11.00 14.57 17.51
CA LYS A 94 11.12 13.20 18.06
C LYS A 94 10.66 12.13 17.08
N VAL A 95 9.74 12.47 16.17
CA VAL A 95 9.21 11.54 15.17
C VAL A 95 9.21 12.20 13.80
N VAL A 96 9.78 11.51 12.82
CA VAL A 96 9.82 11.91 11.41
C VAL A 96 9.12 10.85 10.58
N VAL A 97 8.17 11.23 9.74
CA VAL A 97 7.60 10.36 8.70
C VAL A 97 8.11 10.85 7.36
N ALA A 98 8.77 9.98 6.61
CA ALA A 98 9.56 10.37 5.45
C ALA A 98 9.25 9.54 4.21
N SER A 99 9.29 10.19 3.06
CA SER A 99 9.28 9.50 1.77
C SER A 99 10.68 8.97 1.45
N VAL A 100 10.78 7.68 1.11
CA VAL A 100 12.05 7.11 0.62
C VAL A 100 12.57 7.87 -0.60
N GLN A 101 11.68 8.31 -1.50
CA GLN A 101 12.04 9.07 -2.70
C GLN A 101 12.66 10.42 -2.36
N THR A 102 12.17 11.08 -1.31
CA THR A 102 12.71 12.36 -0.85
C THR A 102 14.05 12.16 -0.13
N LEU A 103 14.16 11.14 0.73
CA LEU A 103 15.40 10.86 1.47
C LEU A 103 16.59 10.60 0.55
N VAL A 104 16.40 9.85 -0.55
CA VAL A 104 17.49 9.46 -1.47
C VAL A 104 18.03 10.61 -2.33
N THR A 105 17.38 11.78 -2.32
CA THR A 105 17.91 12.98 -2.99
C THR A 105 19.11 13.61 -2.26
N GLY A 106 19.55 13.00 -1.16
CA GLY A 106 20.62 13.49 -0.29
C GLY A 106 20.10 14.05 1.03
N ARG A 107 18.79 14.23 1.19
CA ARG A 107 18.19 14.71 2.44
C ARG A 107 18.42 13.79 3.63
N VAL A 108 18.60 12.50 3.40
CA VAL A 108 18.96 11.54 4.46
C VAL A 108 20.23 11.95 5.23
N ASN A 109 21.19 12.59 4.56
CA ASN A 109 22.48 12.99 5.15
C ASN A 109 22.35 14.07 6.23
N ARG A 110 21.21 14.78 6.29
CA ARG A 110 20.91 15.81 7.30
C ARG A 110 20.55 15.20 8.66
N PHE A 111 20.13 13.95 8.67
CA PHE A 111 19.77 13.25 9.89
C PHE A 111 21.01 12.58 10.48
N ASN A 112 21.33 12.90 11.74
CA ASN A 112 22.38 12.18 12.46
C ASN A 112 21.88 10.77 12.85
N PRO A 113 22.52 9.68 12.39
CA PRO A 113 22.09 8.32 12.71
C PRO A 113 22.05 8.02 14.21
N GLU A 114 22.94 8.62 14.99
CA GLU A 114 23.01 8.41 16.46
C GLU A 114 21.81 9.00 17.22
N ASP A 115 21.05 9.90 16.59
CA ASP A 115 19.85 10.46 17.21
C ASP A 115 18.69 9.45 17.21
N PHE A 116 18.70 8.43 16.34
CA PHE A 116 17.56 7.55 16.14
C PHE A 116 17.65 6.28 16.99
N ALA A 117 16.57 5.98 17.70
CA ALA A 117 16.39 4.71 18.39
C ALA A 117 15.82 3.64 17.45
N LEU A 118 14.91 4.05 16.55
CA LEU A 118 14.18 3.14 15.66
C LEU A 118 13.94 3.76 14.28
N VAL A 119 14.14 2.96 13.25
CA VAL A 119 13.64 3.21 11.89
C VAL A 119 12.60 2.15 11.57
N ILE A 120 11.43 2.56 11.11
CA ILE A 120 10.33 1.70 10.71
C ILE A 120 10.17 1.82 9.19
N THR A 121 10.13 0.71 8.47
CA THR A 121 9.88 0.66 7.04
C THR A 121 8.51 0.05 6.78
N ASP A 122 7.57 0.85 6.28
CA ASP A 122 6.27 0.38 5.81
C ASP A 122 6.39 -0.16 4.39
N GLU A 123 5.66 -1.23 4.10
CA GLU A 123 5.79 -2.02 2.87
C GLU A 123 7.24 -2.52 2.67
N ALA A 124 7.74 -3.19 3.71
CA ALA A 124 9.12 -3.64 3.81
C ALA A 124 9.57 -4.58 2.67
N HIS A 125 8.66 -5.18 1.91
CA HIS A 125 9.00 -5.96 0.71
C HIS A 125 9.80 -5.15 -0.34
N HIS A 126 9.75 -3.81 -0.30
CA HIS A 126 10.59 -2.95 -1.14
C HIS A 126 12.04 -2.74 -0.63
N CYS A 127 12.42 -3.28 0.53
CA CYS A 127 13.66 -2.92 1.23
C CYS A 127 14.96 -3.22 0.47
N ILE A 128 14.93 -4.13 -0.51
CA ILE A 128 16.10 -4.47 -1.32
C ILE A 128 16.39 -3.48 -2.44
N ALA A 129 15.44 -2.60 -2.78
CA ALA A 129 15.64 -1.63 -3.84
C ALA A 129 16.79 -0.66 -3.49
N GLN A 130 17.54 -0.24 -4.51
CA GLN A 130 18.72 0.62 -4.33
C GLN A 130 18.40 1.92 -3.57
N SER A 131 17.18 2.44 -3.73
CA SER A 131 16.69 3.61 -2.99
C SER A 131 16.67 3.37 -1.48
N TYR A 132 16.08 2.26 -1.03
CA TYR A 132 16.04 1.90 0.38
C TYR A 132 17.43 1.62 0.94
N ARG A 133 18.25 0.85 0.21
CA ARG A 133 19.64 0.56 0.61
C ARG A 133 20.44 1.84 0.88
N LYS A 134 20.37 2.84 -0.01
CA LYS A 134 21.04 4.14 0.20
C LYS A 134 20.61 4.85 1.48
N VAL A 135 19.34 4.72 1.87
CA VAL A 135 18.83 5.31 3.13
C VAL A 135 19.39 4.53 4.32
N TYR A 136 19.31 3.19 4.29
CA TYR A 136 19.79 2.31 5.34
C TYR A 136 21.30 2.44 5.57
N ASP A 137 22.07 2.53 4.49
CA ASP A 137 23.52 2.71 4.49
C ASP A 137 23.93 3.94 5.30
N HIS A 138 23.06 4.93 5.48
CA HIS A 138 23.29 6.09 6.35
C HIS A 138 22.64 5.93 7.72
N ILE A 139 21.32 5.73 7.77
CA ILE A 139 20.55 5.84 9.02
C ILE A 139 20.75 4.68 10.00
N LEU A 140 21.21 3.52 9.50
CA LEU A 140 21.45 2.31 10.30
C LEU A 140 22.93 2.12 10.69
N ARG A 141 23.81 3.10 10.42
CA ARG A 141 25.24 3.03 10.80
C ARG A 141 25.47 2.98 12.31
N GLY A 142 24.54 3.49 13.10
CA GLY A 142 24.69 3.69 14.53
C GLY A 142 24.01 2.63 15.41
N LYS A 143 23.55 3.07 16.58
CA LYS A 143 22.80 2.21 17.51
C LYS A 143 21.37 1.89 17.06
N THR A 144 20.85 2.62 16.06
CA THR A 144 19.49 2.53 15.51
C THR A 144 19.03 1.09 15.26
N LYS A 145 17.82 0.76 15.74
CA LYS A 145 17.13 -0.49 15.43
C LYS A 145 16.28 -0.34 14.16
N HIS A 146 16.02 -1.44 13.47
CA HIS A 146 15.22 -1.44 12.23
C HIS A 146 14.04 -2.38 12.32
N LEU A 147 12.84 -1.86 12.10
CA LEU A 147 11.61 -2.63 12.01
C LEU A 147 11.08 -2.58 10.58
N GLY A 148 10.88 -3.73 9.96
CA GLY A 148 10.07 -3.86 8.76
C GLY A 148 8.64 -4.19 9.14
N VAL A 149 7.66 -3.56 8.47
CA VAL A 149 6.27 -4.00 8.50
C VAL A 149 5.81 -4.22 7.06
N THR A 150 5.18 -5.37 6.80
CA THR A 150 4.68 -5.69 5.46
C THR A 150 3.39 -6.51 5.54
N ALA A 151 2.58 -6.47 4.49
CA ALA A 151 1.58 -7.52 4.25
C ALA A 151 2.27 -8.86 3.97
N THR A 152 1.47 -9.92 3.82
CA THR A 152 1.92 -11.27 3.45
C THR A 152 2.83 -11.22 2.20
N PRO A 153 4.16 -11.37 2.36
CA PRO A 153 5.11 -11.32 1.25
C PRO A 153 4.96 -12.57 0.37
N ASP A 154 5.38 -12.48 -0.89
CA ASP A 154 5.57 -13.69 -1.70
C ASP A 154 6.93 -14.36 -1.43
N ARG A 155 7.21 -15.49 -2.08
CA ARG A 155 8.47 -16.23 -1.88
C ARG A 155 9.71 -15.42 -2.28
N ALA A 156 9.61 -14.59 -3.31
CA ALA A 156 10.73 -13.76 -3.75
C ALA A 156 10.97 -12.62 -2.75
N ASP A 157 9.89 -12.03 -2.25
CA ASP A 157 9.91 -11.04 -1.18
C ASP A 157 10.51 -11.62 0.10
N GLU A 158 10.16 -12.84 0.51
CA GLU A 158 10.73 -13.50 1.70
C GLU A 158 12.25 -13.64 1.63
N GLN A 159 12.77 -14.09 0.49
CA GLN A 159 14.22 -14.19 0.26
C GLN A 159 14.91 -12.82 0.29
N ALA A 160 14.24 -11.79 -0.22
CA ALA A 160 14.72 -10.42 -0.21
C ALA A 160 14.73 -9.83 1.20
N LEU A 161 13.67 -10.07 1.98
CA LEU A 161 13.51 -9.60 3.35
C LEU A 161 14.54 -10.22 4.29
N GLY A 162 14.85 -11.51 4.11
CA GLY A 162 15.90 -12.21 4.88
C GLY A 162 17.32 -11.65 4.68
N GLN A 163 17.56 -10.82 3.65
CA GLN A 163 18.84 -10.13 3.46
C GLN A 163 18.95 -8.83 4.29
N VAL A 164 17.83 -8.32 4.82
CA VAL A 164 17.75 -7.03 5.53
C VAL A 164 17.39 -7.21 7.00
N PHE A 165 16.48 -8.14 7.30
CA PHE A 165 15.98 -8.39 8.64
C PHE A 165 16.61 -9.66 9.23
N GLN A 166 17.15 -9.55 10.46
CA GLN A 166 17.78 -10.68 11.14
C GLN A 166 16.76 -11.71 11.62
N THR A 167 15.58 -11.25 12.03
CA THR A 167 14.52 -12.09 12.59
C THR A 167 13.13 -11.66 12.14
N VAL A 168 12.14 -12.50 12.41
CA VAL A 168 10.71 -12.20 12.24
C VAL A 168 10.08 -12.23 13.64
N ALA A 169 9.78 -11.06 14.19
CA ALA A 169 9.21 -10.94 15.54
C ALA A 169 7.77 -11.46 15.61
N PHE A 170 7.00 -11.28 14.54
CA PHE A 170 5.62 -11.73 14.48
C PHE A 170 5.18 -11.97 13.04
N ASP A 171 4.52 -13.10 12.83
CA ASP A 171 3.85 -13.42 11.57
C ASP A 171 2.41 -13.83 11.88
N TYR A 172 1.46 -13.18 11.20
CA TYR A 172 0.05 -13.46 11.34
C TYR A 172 -0.59 -13.59 9.96
N GLU A 173 -0.61 -14.79 9.41
CA GLU A 173 -1.09 -14.97 8.06
C GLU A 173 -2.59 -14.65 7.91
N LEU A 174 -2.99 -14.32 6.67
CA LEU A 174 -4.36 -13.97 6.33
C LEU A 174 -5.41 -15.03 6.74
N PRO A 175 -5.17 -16.35 6.55
CA PRO A 175 -6.12 -17.37 7.04
C PRO A 175 -6.28 -17.33 8.56
N GLN A 176 -5.18 -17.24 9.30
CA GLN A 176 -5.19 -17.27 10.76
C GLN A 176 -5.96 -16.08 11.37
N ILE A 177 -5.73 -14.87 10.86
CA ILE A 177 -6.42 -13.67 11.37
C ILE A 177 -7.92 -13.66 11.02
N ILE A 178 -8.32 -14.35 9.95
CA ILE A 178 -9.73 -14.60 9.59
C ILE A 178 -10.34 -15.62 10.53
N ASP A 179 -9.65 -16.74 10.77
CA ASP A 179 -10.11 -17.82 11.65
C ASP A 179 -10.28 -17.34 13.10
N ASP A 180 -9.38 -16.47 13.56
CA ASP A 180 -9.48 -15.81 14.86
C ASP A 180 -10.54 -14.71 14.94
N GLY A 181 -11.26 -14.44 13.84
CA GLY A 181 -12.42 -13.53 13.79
C GLY A 181 -12.06 -12.04 13.73
N TRP A 182 -10.81 -11.68 13.46
CA TRP A 182 -10.38 -10.27 13.37
C TRP A 182 -10.58 -9.66 11.98
N LEU A 183 -10.61 -10.49 10.93
CA LEU A 183 -10.95 -10.12 9.57
C LEU A 183 -12.16 -10.91 9.07
N VAL A 184 -12.89 -10.32 8.11
CA VAL A 184 -14.03 -10.99 7.48
C VAL A 184 -13.57 -12.11 6.54
N PRO A 185 -14.29 -13.24 6.46
CA PRO A 185 -13.93 -14.33 5.56
C PRO A 185 -13.95 -13.91 4.09
N ILE A 186 -12.96 -14.38 3.33
CA ILE A 186 -12.86 -14.14 1.89
C ILE A 186 -13.73 -15.16 1.15
N ARG A 187 -14.54 -14.67 0.20
CA ARG A 187 -15.35 -15.53 -0.67
C ARG A 187 -14.93 -15.30 -2.12
N GLN A 188 -14.27 -16.28 -2.71
CA GLN A 188 -13.90 -16.25 -4.12
C GLN A 188 -15.07 -16.74 -4.99
N LYS A 189 -15.31 -16.06 -6.11
CA LYS A 189 -16.23 -16.49 -7.15
C LYS A 189 -15.51 -16.43 -8.49
N LEU A 190 -15.45 -17.56 -9.19
CA LEU A 190 -14.92 -17.63 -10.55
C LEU A 190 -16.06 -17.39 -11.53
N VAL A 191 -15.87 -16.43 -12.43
CA VAL A 191 -16.81 -16.13 -13.52
C VAL A 191 -16.15 -16.59 -14.81
N MET A 192 -16.79 -17.52 -15.50
CA MET A 192 -16.34 -17.99 -16.82
C MET A 192 -17.05 -17.16 -17.89
N VAL A 193 -16.27 -16.59 -18.80
CA VAL A 193 -16.76 -15.77 -19.92
C VAL A 193 -16.37 -16.52 -21.20
N GLU A 194 -17.37 -17.04 -21.92
CA GLU A 194 -17.12 -17.94 -23.07
C GLU A 194 -16.33 -17.26 -24.19
N GLY A 195 -16.56 -15.96 -24.42
CA GLY A 195 -15.85 -15.19 -25.44
C GLY A 195 -14.42 -14.81 -25.12
N LEU A 196 -13.92 -15.10 -23.90
CA LEU A 196 -12.63 -14.60 -23.40
C LEU A 196 -11.55 -15.68 -23.46
N ASP A 197 -10.66 -15.58 -24.46
CA ASP A 197 -9.53 -16.51 -24.65
C ASP A 197 -8.18 -15.80 -24.47
N TYR A 198 -7.46 -16.18 -23.42
CA TYR A 198 -6.11 -15.67 -23.13
C TYR A 198 -4.98 -16.59 -23.63
N SER A 199 -5.28 -17.71 -24.29
CA SER A 199 -4.26 -18.67 -24.75
C SER A 199 -3.22 -18.07 -25.71
N LYS A 200 -3.57 -16.96 -26.38
CA LYS A 200 -2.73 -16.23 -27.32
C LYS A 200 -2.05 -14.99 -26.71
N VAL A 201 -2.30 -14.70 -25.43
CA VAL A 201 -1.70 -13.56 -24.73
C VAL A 201 -0.28 -13.89 -24.32
N LYS A 202 0.66 -13.01 -24.67
CA LYS A 202 2.07 -13.21 -24.31
C LYS A 202 2.28 -12.99 -22.83
N THR A 203 3.23 -13.72 -22.25
CA THR A 203 3.73 -13.46 -20.89
C THR A 203 4.97 -12.56 -20.96
N THR A 204 5.01 -11.49 -20.17
CA THR A 204 6.15 -10.58 -20.02
C THR A 204 6.49 -10.47 -18.54
N ALA A 205 7.73 -10.80 -18.16
CA ALA A 205 8.18 -10.77 -16.76
C ALA A 205 7.31 -11.58 -15.76
N GLY A 206 6.70 -12.67 -16.22
CA GLY A 206 5.82 -13.52 -15.41
C GLY A 206 4.34 -13.14 -15.44
N ASP A 207 4.00 -11.94 -15.92
CA ASP A 207 2.63 -11.46 -16.05
C ASP A 207 2.11 -11.50 -17.48
N LEU A 208 0.78 -11.53 -17.65
CA LEU A 208 0.16 -11.38 -18.96
C LEU A 208 0.44 -9.99 -19.53
N ASN A 209 0.77 -9.92 -20.82
CA ASN A 209 0.99 -8.67 -21.53
C ASN A 209 -0.32 -7.85 -21.55
N GLN A 210 -0.30 -6.70 -20.89
CA GLN A 210 -1.49 -5.87 -20.69
C GLN A 210 -2.13 -5.42 -22.02
N GLY A 211 -1.34 -5.18 -23.07
CA GLY A 211 -1.85 -4.80 -24.38
C GLY A 211 -2.60 -5.95 -25.07
N ASP A 212 -2.08 -7.18 -24.96
CA ASP A 212 -2.72 -8.37 -25.52
C ASP A 212 -3.98 -8.74 -24.73
N VAL A 213 -3.96 -8.62 -23.40
CA VAL A 213 -5.17 -8.75 -22.55
C VAL A 213 -6.23 -7.73 -22.96
N ALA A 214 -5.82 -6.48 -23.17
CA ALA A 214 -6.76 -5.43 -23.56
C ALA A 214 -7.42 -5.72 -24.92
N LYS A 215 -6.65 -6.24 -25.89
CA LYS A 215 -7.19 -6.66 -27.19
C LYS A 215 -8.18 -7.82 -27.05
N ALA A 216 -7.88 -8.82 -26.22
CA ALA A 216 -8.79 -9.93 -25.94
C ALA A 216 -10.11 -9.46 -25.31
N GLN A 217 -10.08 -8.34 -24.57
CA GLN A 217 -11.23 -7.73 -23.91
C GLN A 217 -11.91 -6.61 -24.74
N ALA A 218 -11.44 -6.32 -25.95
CA ALA A 218 -11.92 -5.19 -26.75
C ALA A 218 -13.32 -5.40 -27.36
N ASN A 219 -13.95 -6.55 -27.12
CA ASN A 219 -15.32 -6.82 -27.56
C ASN A 219 -16.32 -6.40 -26.47
N GLU A 220 -17.25 -5.50 -26.80
CA GLU A 220 -18.27 -5.03 -25.85
C GLU A 220 -19.15 -6.17 -25.31
N GLN A 221 -19.43 -7.22 -26.11
CA GLN A 221 -20.16 -8.40 -25.66
C GLN A 221 -19.45 -9.12 -24.50
N ILE A 222 -18.12 -9.25 -24.58
CA ILE A 222 -17.30 -9.81 -23.50
C ILE A 222 -17.40 -8.94 -22.25
N LEU A 223 -17.38 -7.62 -22.40
CA LEU A 223 -17.52 -6.70 -21.26
C LEU A 223 -18.90 -6.82 -20.60
N HIS A 224 -19.97 -7.02 -21.37
CA HIS A 224 -21.29 -7.31 -20.83
C HIS A 224 -21.31 -8.62 -20.03
N GLU A 225 -20.71 -9.69 -20.56
CA GLU A 225 -20.59 -10.99 -19.88
C GLU A 225 -19.72 -10.92 -18.61
N MET A 226 -18.76 -10.01 -18.55
CA MET A 226 -17.99 -9.73 -17.32
C MET A 226 -18.78 -8.91 -16.30
N ILE A 227 -19.52 -7.88 -16.74
CA ILE A 227 -20.17 -6.90 -15.87
C ILE A 227 -21.47 -7.44 -15.25
N ALA A 228 -22.25 -8.24 -15.98
CA ALA A 228 -23.51 -8.78 -15.47
C ALA A 228 -23.31 -9.61 -14.16
N PRO A 229 -22.36 -10.56 -14.10
CA PRO A 229 -22.03 -11.26 -12.85
C PRO A 229 -21.50 -10.34 -11.75
N ILE A 230 -20.73 -9.30 -12.09
CA ILE A 230 -20.26 -8.31 -11.11
C ILE A 230 -21.44 -7.61 -10.43
N ILE A 231 -22.44 -7.18 -11.20
CA ILE A 231 -23.64 -6.52 -10.66
C ILE A 231 -24.41 -7.47 -9.74
N ASP A 232 -24.65 -8.70 -10.19
CA ASP A 232 -25.40 -9.71 -9.42
C ASP A 232 -24.70 -10.05 -8.09
N ILE A 233 -23.40 -10.37 -8.15
CA ILE A 233 -22.60 -10.74 -6.97
C ILE A 233 -22.45 -9.56 -6.00
N ALA A 234 -22.25 -8.34 -6.53
CA ALA A 234 -22.10 -7.13 -5.71
C ALA A 234 -23.41 -6.75 -5.01
N GLY A 235 -24.56 -6.92 -5.68
CA GLY A 235 -25.85 -6.45 -5.20
C GLY A 235 -25.83 -4.94 -4.95
N THR A 236 -25.95 -4.52 -3.69
CA THR A 236 -25.88 -3.11 -3.26
C THR A 236 -24.57 -2.71 -2.59
N LYS A 237 -23.61 -3.65 -2.48
CA LYS A 237 -22.34 -3.40 -1.80
C LYS A 237 -21.47 -2.46 -2.63
N LYS A 238 -20.67 -1.65 -1.93
CA LYS A 238 -19.57 -0.91 -2.54
C LYS A 238 -18.58 -1.89 -3.17
N THR A 239 -18.17 -1.62 -4.40
CA THR A 239 -17.37 -2.53 -5.21
C THR A 239 -16.26 -1.77 -5.91
N ILE A 240 -15.04 -2.28 -5.81
CA ILE A 240 -13.91 -1.81 -6.60
C ILE A 240 -13.72 -2.81 -7.74
N VAL A 241 -13.63 -2.31 -8.97
CA VAL A 241 -13.38 -3.12 -10.17
C VAL A 241 -11.96 -2.82 -10.63
N PHE A 242 -11.09 -3.81 -10.64
CA PHE A 242 -9.74 -3.69 -11.19
C PHE A 242 -9.78 -4.02 -12.68
N ALA A 243 -9.55 -3.02 -13.52
CA ALA A 243 -9.60 -3.16 -14.97
C ALA A 243 -8.20 -3.10 -15.58
N THR A 244 -8.02 -3.81 -16.69
CA THR A 244 -6.79 -3.78 -17.48
C THR A 244 -6.56 -2.38 -18.04
N PRO A 245 -5.31 -1.86 -18.02
CA PRO A 245 -4.96 -0.65 -18.77
C PRO A 245 -5.25 -0.87 -20.26
N GLY A 246 -5.83 0.13 -20.94
CA GLY A 246 -5.96 0.10 -22.39
C GLY A 246 -4.59 0.12 -23.07
N SER A 247 -4.50 -0.29 -24.35
CA SER A 247 -3.29 -0.12 -25.14
C SER A 247 -3.10 1.36 -25.49
N LYS A 248 -1.94 1.95 -25.21
CA LYS A 248 -1.58 3.29 -25.70
C LYS A 248 -1.67 3.30 -27.24
N LYS A 249 -2.52 4.18 -27.80
CA LYS A 249 -2.56 4.63 -29.21
C LYS A 249 -2.23 3.56 -30.26
N THR A 250 -3.24 3.11 -31.01
CA THR A 250 -2.99 2.51 -32.32
C THR A 250 -2.33 3.55 -33.25
N GLU A 251 -1.51 3.10 -34.21
CA GLU A 251 -0.85 3.97 -35.20
C GLU A 251 -1.85 4.82 -36.01
N ASP A 252 -3.12 4.39 -36.04
CA ASP A 252 -4.21 5.01 -36.81
C ASP A 252 -5.02 6.07 -36.03
N GLY A 253 -4.69 6.35 -34.77
CA GLY A 253 -5.31 7.44 -34.01
C GLY A 253 -6.80 7.25 -33.64
N GLU A 254 -7.37 6.06 -33.84
CA GLU A 254 -8.71 5.71 -33.38
C GLU A 254 -8.73 5.41 -31.87
N ASP A 255 -9.84 5.79 -31.24
CA ASP A 255 -10.05 5.88 -29.78
C ASP A 255 -9.42 4.76 -28.98
N ASP A 256 -8.50 5.18 -28.10
CA ASP A 256 -7.86 4.45 -27.03
C ASP A 256 -8.95 3.63 -26.29
N PHE A 257 -9.02 2.31 -26.55
CA PHE A 257 -10.07 1.44 -26.02
C PHE A 257 -9.86 1.26 -24.52
N HIS A 258 -10.37 2.21 -23.75
CA HIS A 258 -10.30 2.19 -22.31
C HIS A 258 -11.36 1.20 -21.81
N ILE A 259 -10.98 -0.07 -21.68
CA ILE A 259 -11.82 -1.13 -21.08
C ILE A 259 -12.47 -0.64 -19.79
N ALA A 260 -11.71 0.05 -18.95
CA ALA A 260 -12.22 0.65 -17.73
C ALA A 260 -13.32 1.69 -17.96
N GLN A 261 -13.20 2.53 -19.01
CA GLN A 261 -14.25 3.49 -19.39
C GLN A 261 -15.48 2.76 -19.90
N ARG A 262 -15.33 1.78 -20.80
CA ARG A 262 -16.46 0.98 -21.30
C ARG A 262 -17.16 0.21 -20.20
N MET A 263 -16.42 -0.42 -19.28
CA MET A 263 -16.99 -1.04 -18.08
C MET A 263 -17.77 -0.03 -17.22
N THR A 264 -17.24 1.18 -17.05
CA THR A 264 -17.91 2.26 -16.31
C THR A 264 -19.22 2.69 -16.99
N GLU A 265 -19.20 2.84 -18.31
CA GLU A 265 -20.38 3.15 -19.12
C GLU A 265 -21.44 2.05 -19.01
N ILE A 266 -21.05 0.78 -19.18
CA ILE A 266 -21.96 -0.38 -19.06
C ILE A 266 -22.58 -0.44 -17.66
N LEU A 267 -21.79 -0.26 -16.60
CA LEU A 267 -22.32 -0.20 -15.23
C LEU A 267 -23.35 0.92 -15.07
N ASN A 268 -23.07 2.11 -15.63
CA ASN A 268 -23.98 3.25 -15.57
C ASN A 268 -25.24 3.08 -16.43
N ARG A 269 -25.21 2.27 -17.51
CA ARG A 269 -26.42 1.88 -18.26
C ARG A 269 -27.35 1.00 -17.44
N HIS A 270 -26.81 0.13 -16.58
CA HIS A 270 -27.62 -0.70 -15.68
C HIS A 270 -28.14 0.09 -14.48
N ARG A 271 -27.31 0.99 -13.93
CA ARG A 271 -27.68 1.85 -12.81
C ARG A 271 -27.06 3.25 -12.98
N PRO A 272 -27.85 4.27 -13.37
CA PRO A 272 -27.34 5.61 -13.61
C PRO A 272 -26.54 6.18 -12.44
N ASN A 273 -25.37 6.77 -12.74
CA ASN A 273 -24.44 7.37 -11.78
C ASN A 273 -23.86 6.42 -10.71
N ALA A 274 -23.98 5.10 -10.89
CA ALA A 274 -23.46 4.12 -9.95
C ALA A 274 -21.96 3.90 -10.06
N ALA A 275 -21.34 4.22 -11.20
CA ALA A 275 -19.93 3.92 -11.47
C ALA A 275 -19.11 5.16 -11.84
N ARG A 276 -17.86 5.21 -11.35
CA ARG A 276 -16.84 6.19 -11.76
C ARG A 276 -15.50 5.50 -11.98
N ARG A 277 -14.69 6.05 -12.89
CA ARG A 277 -13.35 5.54 -13.25
C ARG A 277 -12.26 6.38 -12.58
N VAL A 278 -11.25 5.72 -12.02
CA VAL A 278 -10.01 6.35 -11.54
C VAL A 278 -8.79 5.68 -12.17
N SER A 279 -7.86 6.51 -12.66
CA SER A 279 -6.65 6.06 -13.36
C SER A 279 -5.46 7.00 -13.07
N GLN A 280 -4.26 6.64 -13.51
CA GLN A 280 -3.04 7.39 -13.20
C GLN A 280 -3.04 8.83 -13.76
N ASP A 281 -3.76 9.05 -14.85
CA ASP A 281 -4.00 10.34 -15.51
C ASP A 281 -5.08 11.18 -14.81
N THR A 282 -5.86 10.62 -13.90
CA THR A 282 -6.86 11.39 -13.14
C THR A 282 -6.16 12.46 -12.27
N PRO A 283 -6.49 13.76 -12.42
CA PRO A 283 -5.89 14.84 -11.63
C PRO A 283 -5.93 14.55 -10.13
N LYS A 284 -4.85 14.87 -9.40
CA LYS A 284 -4.69 14.52 -7.97
C LYS A 284 -5.88 14.97 -7.10
N VAL A 285 -6.40 16.17 -7.33
CA VAL A 285 -7.53 16.75 -6.58
C VAL A 285 -8.81 15.98 -6.87
N GLU A 286 -9.10 15.71 -8.15
CA GLU A 286 -10.26 14.94 -8.58
C GLU A 286 -10.22 13.51 -8.04
N ARG A 287 -9.06 12.84 -8.16
CA ARG A 287 -8.84 11.51 -7.61
C ARG A 287 -9.13 11.47 -6.11
N ARG A 288 -8.61 12.42 -5.34
CA ARG A 288 -8.85 12.50 -3.88
C ARG A 288 -10.33 12.65 -3.58
N GLN A 289 -11.03 13.53 -4.29
CA GLN A 289 -12.47 13.72 -4.13
C GLN A 289 -13.25 12.44 -4.49
N MET A 290 -12.88 11.77 -5.58
CA MET A 290 -13.53 10.54 -6.02
C MET A 290 -13.39 9.39 -5.01
N LEU A 291 -12.21 9.23 -4.41
CA LEU A 291 -11.98 8.24 -3.35
C LEU A 291 -12.77 8.56 -2.08
N GLN A 292 -12.88 9.85 -1.71
CA GLN A 292 -13.73 10.28 -0.60
C GLN A 292 -15.22 10.01 -0.87
N ASP A 293 -15.69 10.31 -2.07
CA ASP A 293 -17.06 10.05 -2.52
C ASP A 293 -17.40 8.56 -2.46
N PHE A 294 -16.47 7.72 -2.93
CA PHE A 294 -16.61 6.26 -2.87
C PHE A 294 -16.64 5.75 -1.43
N ALA A 295 -15.71 6.23 -0.58
CA ALA A 295 -15.68 5.87 0.83
C ALA A 295 -16.99 6.23 1.55
N ALA A 296 -17.55 7.41 1.24
CA ALA A 296 -18.83 7.89 1.74
C ALA A 296 -20.06 7.21 1.11
N GLY A 297 -19.89 6.32 0.13
CA GLY A 297 -20.99 5.59 -0.52
C GLY A 297 -21.83 6.44 -1.47
N ARG A 298 -21.28 7.54 -2.01
CA ARG A 298 -21.99 8.41 -2.97
C ARG A 298 -22.21 7.74 -4.33
N PHE A 299 -21.44 6.70 -4.64
CA PHE A 299 -21.62 5.81 -5.78
C PHE A 299 -21.11 4.41 -5.42
N GLN A 300 -21.48 3.41 -6.22
CA GLN A 300 -21.32 2.00 -5.87
C GLN A 300 -20.04 1.36 -6.42
N PHE A 301 -19.67 1.67 -7.67
CA PHE A 301 -18.59 1.00 -8.39
C PHE A 301 -17.45 1.96 -8.68
N LEU A 302 -16.26 1.66 -8.16
CA LEU A 302 -15.03 2.38 -8.48
C LEU A 302 -14.19 1.53 -9.43
N VAL A 303 -14.12 1.92 -10.69
CA VAL A 303 -13.32 1.23 -11.71
C VAL A 303 -11.90 1.78 -11.69
N ASN A 304 -10.96 0.99 -11.17
CA ASN A 304 -9.56 1.34 -10.95
C ASN A 304 -8.65 0.82 -12.07
N VAL A 305 -7.73 1.68 -12.52
CA VAL A 305 -6.61 1.32 -13.41
C VAL A 305 -5.31 1.86 -12.84
N GLY A 306 -4.53 0.99 -12.20
CA GLY A 306 -3.16 1.28 -11.78
C GLY A 306 -3.00 2.39 -10.72
N VAL A 307 -4.04 2.68 -9.94
CA VAL A 307 -4.03 3.71 -8.88
C VAL A 307 -4.07 3.11 -7.48
N LEU A 308 -5.07 2.27 -7.21
CA LEU A 308 -5.25 1.58 -5.92
C LEU A 308 -4.28 0.41 -5.79
#